data_AF-R1CCE7-F1
#
_entry.id   AF-R1CCE7-F1
#
_cell.length_a   1.000
_cell.length_b   1.000
_cell.length_c   1.000
_cell.angle_alpha   90.00
_cell.angle_beta   90.00
_cell.angle_gamma   90.00
#
_symmetry.space_group_name_H-M   'P 1'
#
loop_
_entity.id
_entity.type
_entity.pdbx_description
1 polymer ?
#
loop_
_entity_poly.entity_id
_entity_poly.type
_entity_poly.pdbx_seq_one_letter_code
_entity_poly.pdbx_strand_id
1 'polypeptide(L)'
;MHKNYQCLQEPCAVAGRYQPKGTYVKTYQIVSAGSDFCSTEWSAIGVTKYRNDSKKYSKNYCFASAYIPAMLDAYGIDPDTDTVTYASSVGGEALEWPLGCQLYNNLVGMVGMPPRVVNDHSKAEL
;
A
#
# COMPACT_ATOMS: atom_id res chain seq x y z
N MET A 1 3.68 -9.57 27.40
CA MET A 1 2.66 -8.74 26.73
C MET A 1 2.81 -7.30 27.22
N HIS A 2 3.36 -6.41 26.39
CA HIS A 2 3.55 -5.00 26.74
C HIS A 2 2.21 -4.25 26.62
N LYS A 3 1.74 -3.67 27.73
CA LYS A 3 0.40 -3.06 27.86
C LYS A 3 0.33 -1.56 27.52
N ASN A 4 1.43 -0.94 27.06
CA ASN A 4 1.55 0.52 27.01
C ASN A 4 1.84 1.04 25.59
N TYR A 5 1.02 0.68 24.60
CA TYR A 5 1.06 1.29 23.27
C TYR A 5 0.30 2.63 23.26
N GLN A 6 0.74 3.56 24.11
CA GLN A 6 0.10 4.87 24.21
C GLN A 6 0.60 5.75 23.07
N CYS A 7 -0.33 6.25 22.25
CA CYS A 7 -0.04 7.19 21.18
C CYS A 7 0.36 8.54 21.79
N LEU A 8 1.65 8.86 21.82
CA LEU A 8 2.15 10.14 22.34
C LEU A 8 1.91 11.30 21.35
N GLN A 9 1.60 11.00 20.09
CA GLN A 9 1.38 11.98 19.03
C GLN A 9 0.47 11.42 17.93
N GLU A 10 -0.67 12.07 17.65
CA GLU A 10 -1.62 11.64 16.63
C GLU A 10 -1.26 12.14 15.21
N PRO A 11 -1.61 11.39 14.14
CA PRO A 11 -2.22 10.06 14.13
C PRO A 11 -1.19 8.95 14.37
N CYS A 12 -1.64 7.81 14.92
CA CYS A 12 -0.76 6.68 15.22
C CYS A 12 -1.11 5.43 14.40
N ALA A 13 -0.07 4.71 14.01
CA ALA A 13 -0.16 3.34 13.51
C ALA A 13 -0.26 2.35 14.69
N VAL A 14 -0.34 1.05 14.35
CA VAL A 14 -0.32 -0.04 15.32
C VAL A 14 0.91 0.08 16.24
N ALA A 15 0.74 -0.28 17.51
CA ALA A 15 1.78 -0.23 18.54
C ALA A 15 2.27 1.18 18.94
N GLY A 16 1.43 2.21 18.79
CA GLY A 16 1.72 3.57 19.30
C GLY A 16 2.83 4.31 18.54
N ARG A 17 3.18 3.83 17.34
CA ARG A 17 4.13 4.51 16.44
C ARG A 17 3.42 5.69 15.77
N TYR A 18 4.03 6.88 15.83
CA TYR A 18 3.55 8.04 15.08
C TYR A 18 3.47 7.71 13.59
N GLN A 19 2.30 7.91 13.01
CA GLN A 19 2.08 7.88 11.58
C GLN A 19 2.03 9.33 11.12
N PRO A 20 2.92 9.78 10.21
CA PRO A 20 2.77 11.11 9.64
C PRO A 20 1.39 11.19 8.98
N LYS A 21 0.67 12.31 9.20
CA LYS A 21 -0.51 12.63 8.37
C LYS A 21 -0.01 12.62 6.92
N GLY A 22 -0.34 11.56 6.19
CA GLY A 22 -0.14 11.52 4.76
C GLY A 22 -0.89 12.71 4.17
N THR A 23 -0.39 13.25 3.06
CA THR A 23 -1.22 14.14 2.25
C THR A 23 -2.42 13.29 1.82
N TYR A 24 -3.61 13.59 2.35
CA TYR A 24 -4.82 12.87 1.98
C TYR A 24 -5.16 13.24 0.55
N VAL A 25 -4.64 12.46 -0.39
CA VAL A 25 -5.02 12.58 -1.79
C VAL A 25 -6.30 11.79 -1.96
N LYS A 26 -7.41 12.50 -2.18
CA LYS A 26 -8.66 11.86 -2.56
C LYS A 26 -8.51 11.26 -3.95
N THR A 27 -9.20 10.16 -4.21
CA THR A 27 -9.09 9.45 -5.50
C THR A 27 -9.50 10.35 -6.66
N TYR A 28 -10.49 11.25 -6.50
CA TYR A 28 -10.82 12.24 -7.54
C TYR A 28 -9.65 13.19 -7.87
N GLN A 29 -8.80 13.52 -6.90
CA GLN A 29 -7.64 14.38 -7.12
C GLN A 29 -6.58 13.68 -7.99
N ILE A 30 -6.49 12.34 -7.89
CA ILE A 30 -5.66 11.52 -8.77
C ILE A 30 -6.19 11.57 -10.20
N VAL A 31 -7.51 11.46 -10.39
CA VAL A 31 -8.15 11.57 -11.71
C VAL A 31 -7.86 12.94 -12.34
N SER A 32 -8.08 14.02 -11.58
CA SER A 32 -7.86 15.40 -12.04
C SER A 32 -6.41 15.65 -12.42
N ALA A 33 -5.46 15.35 -11.52
CA ALA A 33 -4.03 15.49 -11.82
C ALA A 33 -3.55 14.57 -12.95
N GLY A 34 -4.19 13.40 -13.09
CA GLY A 34 -3.99 12.47 -14.18
C GLY A 34 -4.37 13.05 -15.54
N SER A 35 -5.52 13.71 -15.63
CA SER A 35 -5.99 14.38 -16.85
C SER A 35 -5.02 15.46 -17.33
N ASP A 36 -4.53 16.29 -16.41
CA ASP A 36 -3.53 17.32 -16.71
C ASP A 36 -2.22 16.69 -17.20
N PHE A 37 -1.78 15.61 -16.55
CA PHE A 37 -0.57 14.89 -16.94
C PHE A 37 -0.72 14.24 -18.33
N CYS A 38 -1.84 13.57 -18.59
CA CYS A 38 -2.14 12.92 -19.88
C CYS A 38 -2.18 13.92 -21.04
N SER A 39 -2.58 15.16 -20.79
CA SER A 39 -2.67 16.23 -21.79
C SER A 39 -1.33 16.92 -22.07
N THR A 40 -0.29 16.60 -21.28
CA THR A 40 1.04 17.17 -21.44
C THR A 40 1.80 16.47 -22.57
N GLU A 41 2.44 17.25 -23.44
CA GLU A 41 3.26 16.70 -24.52
C GLU A 41 4.44 15.89 -23.95
N TRP A 42 4.71 14.73 -24.55
CA TRP A 42 5.77 13.82 -24.09
C TRP A 42 7.15 14.49 -23.98
N SER A 43 7.48 15.40 -24.89
CA SER A 43 8.72 16.18 -24.90
C SER A 43 8.88 17.09 -23.67
N ALA A 44 7.76 17.53 -23.07
CA ALA A 44 7.73 18.37 -21.88
C ALA A 44 7.76 17.56 -20.57
N ILE A 45 7.50 16.25 -20.62
CA ILE A 45 7.50 15.36 -19.44
C ILE A 45 8.96 15.15 -18.96
N GLY A 46 9.31 15.84 -17.88
CA GLY A 46 10.63 15.82 -17.24
C GLY A 46 11.39 17.15 -17.29
N VAL A 47 10.83 18.18 -17.93
CA VAL A 47 11.36 19.55 -17.91
C VAL A 47 10.61 20.42 -16.90
N THR A 48 9.33 20.12 -16.61
CA THR A 48 8.41 21.13 -16.09
C THR A 48 7.91 20.95 -14.65
N LYS A 49 7.98 19.77 -14.01
CA LYS A 49 7.34 19.58 -12.69
C LYS A 49 7.64 18.26 -11.97
N TYR A 50 7.98 17.21 -12.72
CA TYR A 50 7.96 15.84 -12.23
C TYR A 50 9.38 15.37 -11.87
N ARG A 51 9.50 14.64 -10.75
CA ARG A 51 10.75 14.12 -10.16
C ARG A 51 11.71 13.59 -11.23
N ASN A 52 13.01 13.86 -11.17
CA ASN A 52 13.96 13.56 -12.27
C ASN A 52 14.05 12.06 -12.66
N ASP A 53 13.70 11.15 -11.75
CA ASP A 53 13.57 9.71 -11.97
C ASP A 53 12.25 9.30 -12.66
N SER A 54 11.33 10.25 -12.84
CA SER A 54 10.00 10.03 -13.41
C SER A 54 10.03 9.62 -14.87
N LYS A 55 11.05 9.94 -15.68
CA LYS A 55 11.08 9.58 -17.12
C LYS A 55 10.93 8.07 -17.37
N LYS A 56 11.41 7.23 -16.46
CA LYS A 56 11.28 5.77 -16.55
C LYS A 56 9.84 5.30 -16.34
N TYR A 57 9.11 5.93 -15.42
CA TYR A 57 7.79 5.49 -14.97
C TYR A 57 6.62 6.32 -15.54
N SER A 58 6.91 7.49 -16.11
CA SER A 58 5.92 8.43 -16.66
C SER A 58 5.13 7.88 -17.81
N LYS A 59 5.67 6.89 -18.56
CA LYS A 59 4.93 6.17 -19.61
C LYS A 59 3.65 5.53 -19.08
N ASN A 60 3.65 5.14 -17.81
CA ASN A 60 2.54 4.44 -17.18
C ASN A 60 1.67 5.34 -16.32
N TYR A 61 2.04 6.60 -16.07
CA TYR A 61 1.30 7.47 -15.15
C TYR A 61 -0.06 7.88 -15.70
N CYS A 62 -0.18 8.13 -17.00
CA CYS A 62 -1.48 8.41 -17.62
C CYS A 62 -2.42 7.20 -17.53
N PHE A 63 -1.90 5.99 -17.75
CA PHE A 63 -2.69 4.77 -17.58
C PHE A 63 -3.05 4.54 -16.11
N ALA A 64 -2.07 4.64 -15.19
CA ALA A 64 -2.27 4.39 -13.78
C ALA A 64 -3.25 5.37 -13.13
N SER A 65 -3.23 6.65 -13.53
CA SER A 65 -4.14 7.66 -13.00
C SER A 65 -5.60 7.44 -13.39
N ALA A 66 -5.88 6.75 -14.49
CA ALA A 66 -7.22 6.33 -14.87
C ALA A 66 -7.58 4.95 -14.30
N TYR A 67 -6.63 4.01 -14.35
CA TYR A 67 -6.84 2.62 -13.95
C TYR A 67 -7.06 2.45 -12.45
N ILE A 68 -6.25 3.09 -11.59
CA ILE A 68 -6.35 2.94 -10.14
C ILE A 68 -7.73 3.42 -9.62
N PRO A 69 -8.22 4.61 -9.99
CA PRO A 69 -9.57 5.04 -9.63
C PRO A 69 -10.67 4.11 -10.13
N ALA A 70 -10.60 3.66 -11.38
CA ALA A 70 -11.59 2.73 -11.95
C ALA A 70 -11.58 1.36 -11.24
N MET A 71 -10.41 0.87 -10.85
CA MET A 71 -10.27 -0.35 -10.07
C MET A 71 -10.86 -0.20 -8.66
N LEU A 72 -10.66 0.95 -8.01
CA LEU A 72 -11.25 1.23 -6.70
C LEU A 72 -12.77 1.34 -6.77
N ASP A 73 -13.30 1.97 -7.81
CA ASP A 73 -14.74 2.02 -8.10
C ASP A 73 -15.32 0.61 -8.28
N ALA A 74 -14.62 -0.26 -9.03
CA ALA A 74 -15.01 -1.67 -9.18
C ALA A 74 -14.98 -2.46 -7.85
N TYR A 75 -14.20 -2.03 -6.86
CA TYR A 75 -14.24 -2.57 -5.49
C TYR A 75 -15.29 -1.90 -4.59
N GLY A 76 -16.12 -1.01 -5.13
CA GLY A 76 -17.17 -0.29 -4.40
C GLY A 76 -16.63 0.84 -3.52
N ILE A 77 -15.43 1.35 -3.83
CA ILE A 77 -14.79 2.44 -3.08
C ILE A 77 -15.06 3.75 -3.82
N ASP A 78 -15.88 4.60 -3.22
CA ASP A 78 -16.23 5.91 -3.75
C ASP A 78 -14.98 6.81 -3.90
N PRO A 79 -14.80 7.51 -5.04
CA PRO A 79 -13.62 8.34 -5.27
C PRO A 79 -13.48 9.57 -4.36
N ASP A 80 -14.56 10.02 -3.71
CA ASP A 80 -14.60 11.14 -2.77
C ASP A 80 -14.44 10.73 -1.32
N THR A 81 -14.38 9.42 -1.05
CA THR A 81 -14.22 8.87 0.29
C THR A 81 -12.91 9.29 0.96
N ASP A 82 -12.96 9.47 2.28
CA ASP A 82 -11.79 9.68 3.15
C ASP A 82 -11.28 8.36 3.76
N THR A 83 -11.86 7.22 3.40
CA THR A 83 -11.49 5.90 3.95
C THR A 83 -10.22 5.31 3.34
N VAL A 84 -9.80 5.78 2.17
CA VAL A 84 -8.58 5.31 1.51
C VAL A 84 -7.42 6.26 1.78
N THR A 85 -6.33 5.71 2.30
CA THR A 85 -5.06 6.43 2.46
C THR A 85 -4.01 5.76 1.59
N TYR A 86 -3.37 6.54 0.72
CA TYR A 86 -2.27 6.09 -0.12
C TYR A 86 -0.95 6.23 0.65
N ALA A 87 -0.19 5.15 0.80
CA ALA A 87 1.09 5.15 1.50
C ALA A 87 2.04 4.10 0.93
N SER A 88 3.33 4.40 0.88
CA SER A 88 4.40 3.42 0.62
C SER A 88 5.10 2.96 1.89
N SER A 89 4.92 3.68 3.00
CA SER A 89 5.50 3.36 4.32
C SER A 89 4.57 3.80 5.46
N VAL A 90 4.66 3.10 6.58
CA VAL A 90 3.94 3.41 7.83
C VAL A 90 4.93 3.32 8.98
N GLY A 91 5.00 4.37 9.81
CA GLY A 91 5.92 4.41 10.95
C GLY A 91 7.41 4.36 10.56
N GLY A 92 7.75 4.78 9.33
CA GLY A 92 9.12 4.75 8.79
C GLY A 92 9.49 3.44 8.09
N GLU A 93 8.64 2.41 8.18
CA GLU A 93 8.86 1.11 7.55
C GLU A 93 8.06 1.00 6.25
N ALA A 94 8.66 0.42 5.22
CA ALA A 94 7.98 0.18 3.96
C ALA A 94 6.82 -0.83 4.15
N LEU A 95 5.69 -0.59 3.48
CA LEU A 95 4.55 -1.50 3.48
C LEU A 95 4.83 -2.70 2.57
N GLU A 96 5.44 -3.73 3.13
CA GLU A 96 5.93 -4.87 2.39
C GLU A 96 5.37 -6.18 2.95
N TRP A 97 4.72 -7.00 2.12
CA TRP A 97 4.20 -8.30 2.54
C TRP A 97 5.26 -9.26 3.11
N PRO A 98 6.55 -9.25 2.68
CA PRO A 98 7.59 -10.08 3.28
C PRO A 98 7.86 -9.76 4.75
N LEU A 99 7.73 -8.49 5.17
CA LEU A 99 7.89 -8.09 6.57
C LEU A 99 6.81 -8.76 7.44
N GLY A 100 5.57 -8.81 6.94
CA GLY A 100 4.48 -9.53 7.59
C GLY A 100 4.73 -11.04 7.69
N CYS A 101 5.29 -11.65 6.64
CA CYS A 101 5.68 -13.06 6.65
C CYS A 101 6.76 -13.37 7.70
N GLN A 102 7.79 -12.51 7.79
CA GLN A 102 8.84 -12.65 8.80
C GLN A 102 8.28 -12.54 10.23
N LEU A 103 7.41 -11.55 10.48
CA LEU A 103 6.72 -11.43 11.76
C LEU A 103 5.89 -12.67 12.06
N TYR A 104 5.12 -13.16 11.09
CA TYR A 104 4.31 -14.38 11.24
C TYR A 104 5.17 -15.60 11.59
N ASN A 105 6.24 -15.86 10.85
CA ASN A 105 7.11 -17.01 11.10
C ASN A 105 7.82 -16.93 12.46
N ASN A 106 8.30 -15.74 12.83
CA ASN A 106 8.95 -15.53 14.12
C ASN A 106 7.97 -15.64 15.30
N LEU A 107 6.73 -15.17 15.13
CA LEU A 107 5.69 -15.25 16.15
C LEU A 107 5.09 -16.66 16.27
N VAL A 108 4.89 -17.38 15.16
CA VAL A 108 4.49 -18.79 15.16
C VAL A 108 5.60 -19.68 15.73
N GLY A 109 6.87 -19.29 15.58
CA GLY A 109 7.98 -19.92 16.29
C GLY A 109 7.98 -19.68 17.81
N MET A 110 7.36 -18.61 18.30
CA MET A 110 7.26 -18.27 19.73
C MET A 110 5.98 -18.81 20.40
N VAL A 111 4.87 -18.88 19.66
CA VAL A 111 3.61 -19.48 20.12
C VAL A 111 3.62 -20.90 19.61
N GLY A 112 4.15 -21.85 20.39
CA GLY A 112 4.33 -23.26 20.02
C GLY A 112 3.09 -23.93 19.44
N MET A 113 2.84 -23.67 18.16
CA MET A 113 1.78 -24.27 17.39
C MET A 113 2.36 -25.60 16.91
N PRO A 114 1.75 -26.74 17.25
CA PRO A 114 2.27 -28.02 16.81
C PRO A 114 2.34 -28.02 15.27
N PRO A 115 3.37 -28.65 14.69
CA PRO A 115 3.54 -28.71 13.25
C PRO A 115 2.25 -29.21 12.60
N ARG A 116 1.83 -28.57 11.51
CA ARG A 116 0.66 -28.96 10.73
C ARG A 116 0.93 -30.36 10.15
N VAL A 117 0.30 -31.39 10.71
CA VAL A 117 0.35 -32.75 10.16
C VAL A 117 -0.40 -32.73 8.84
N VAL A 118 0.33 -32.82 7.74
CA VAL A 118 -0.26 -33.08 6.43
C VAL A 118 -0.41 -34.59 6.33
N ASN A 119 -1.65 -35.09 6.43
CA ASN A 119 -1.93 -36.48 6.11
C ASN A 119 -1.79 -36.64 4.60
N ASP A 120 -0.75 -37.36 4.19
CA ASP A 120 -0.53 -37.75 2.82
C ASP A 120 -1.54 -38.85 2.46
N HIS A 121 -2.55 -38.49 1.66
CA HIS A 121 -3.54 -39.43 1.13
C HIS A 121 -3.01 -40.26 -0.05
N SER A 122 -1.72 -40.18 -0.39
CA SER A 122 -1.13 -40.97 -1.48
C SER A 122 -0.89 -42.46 -1.14
N LYS A 123 -1.15 -42.90 0.09
CA LYS A 123 -1.10 -44.32 0.47
C LYS A 123 -2.50 -44.89 0.74
N ALA A 124 -3.33 -44.89 -0.29
CA ALA A 124 -4.44 -45.84 -0.41
C ALA A 124 -4.10 -46.79 -1.56
N GLU A 125 -3.34 -47.84 -1.26
CA GLU A 125 -3.19 -49.00 -2.13
C GLU A 125 -3.91 -50.18 -1.49
N LEU A 126 -4.62 -50.92 -2.37
CA LEU A 126 -5.54 -52.04 -2.16
C LEU A 126 -5.06 -53.14 -1.20
#